data_AF-A0A2N5H9Z2-F1
#
_entry.id   AF-A0A2N5H9Z2-F1
#
_cell.length_a   1.000
_cell.length_b   1.000
_cell.length_c   1.000
_cell.angle_alpha   90.00
_cell.angle_beta   90.00
_cell.angle_gamma   90.00
#
_symmetry.space_group_name_H-M   'P 1'
#
loop_
_entity.id
_entity.type
_entity.pdbx_description
1 polymer ?
#
loop_
_entity_poly.entity_id
_entity_poly.type
_entity_poly.pdbx_seq_one_letter_code
_entity_poly.pdbx_strand_id
1 'polypeptide(L)'
;MVSQFLALCKGYYRNLCRSALWKGVTFFIYAAILFSIHLWKKNDVWAANTKIPENDIGSIATIIFGITSGVLALIGLVAIFVSLNSQHKIQKCRELYWEIISLSNKKMDLLELSSQMTELLWHYTKISAYDDQDFIKSIIKRAQWTILIVLIMWSSFVPFIHYSLLEEVITWIGFTGGLAVLLFFHSILGRLDNLIEIGKLKEPKDIFNIMENNDFRGLVLLIHNLQLQVWKMSRNSFTINLNLTAPLQGIKATVMGVGFITWSSAHKAVDKRIGVNVDLIPKYTSDTSYTLGFSELTEVNFDISSIDTSLSEWVDSGIFWTMESEDILKIKRTDDRFGFYDPNEKPGYTTISLDHGSEITEAVVPHDTYAVRIYILASLKESTNQEEQIKIVWEIPLDLDVEPRIVSISMEGSNGRQLKVNYWELAQIEEDFENFERKQREKDDRWART
;
A
#
# COMPACT_ATOMS: atom_id res chain seq x y z
N MET A 1 -19.74 -17.06 34.93
CA MET A 1 -18.70 -18.11 34.73
C MET A 1 -18.98 -19.01 33.53
N VAL A 2 -20.13 -19.67 33.43
CA VAL A 2 -20.43 -20.59 32.31
C VAL A 2 -20.46 -19.90 30.94
N SER A 3 -20.93 -18.65 30.84
CA SER A 3 -20.91 -17.91 29.56
C SER A 3 -19.51 -17.43 29.14
N GLN A 4 -18.61 -17.15 30.09
CA GLN A 4 -17.21 -16.81 29.82
C GLN A 4 -16.39 -18.05 29.43
N PHE A 5 -16.68 -19.21 30.03
CA PHE A 5 -16.11 -20.49 29.61
C PHE A 5 -16.59 -20.88 28.21
N LEU A 6 -17.88 -20.68 27.90
CA LEU A 6 -18.42 -20.91 26.55
C LEU A 6 -17.89 -19.93 25.51
N ALA A 7 -17.59 -18.68 25.87
CA ALA A 7 -16.95 -17.71 24.97
C ALA A 7 -15.47 -18.05 24.70
N LEU A 8 -14.72 -18.51 25.71
CA LEU A 8 -13.37 -19.05 25.56
C LEU A 8 -13.36 -20.33 24.72
N CYS A 9 -14.31 -21.24 24.93
CA CYS A 9 -14.47 -22.42 24.09
C CYS A 9 -14.88 -22.05 22.65
N LYS A 10 -15.74 -21.05 22.43
CA LYS A 10 -16.10 -20.59 21.07
C LYS A 10 -14.93 -19.94 20.34
N GLY A 11 -14.07 -19.19 21.04
CA GLY A 11 -12.83 -18.64 20.47
C GLY A 11 -11.80 -19.73 20.16
N TYR A 12 -11.66 -20.73 21.03
CA TYR A 12 -10.79 -21.89 20.82
C TYR A 12 -11.31 -22.79 19.67
N TYR A 13 -12.63 -22.97 19.56
CA TYR A 13 -13.28 -23.74 18.48
C TYR A 13 -13.24 -23.02 17.13
N ARG A 14 -13.30 -21.67 17.11
CA ARG A 14 -13.10 -20.88 15.87
C ARG A 14 -11.68 -20.99 15.34
N ASN A 15 -10.67 -21.09 16.21
CA ASN A 15 -9.30 -21.40 15.82
C ASN A 15 -9.08 -22.87 15.44
N LEU A 16 -9.84 -23.80 16.03
CA LEU A 16 -9.92 -25.21 15.58
C LEU A 16 -10.64 -25.35 14.22
N CYS A 17 -11.46 -24.36 13.82
CA CYS A 17 -12.15 -24.31 12.54
C CYS A 17 -11.25 -24.00 11.33
N ARG A 18 -9.92 -23.82 11.51
CA ARG A 18 -8.89 -24.12 10.48
C ARG A 18 -8.76 -25.64 10.23
N SER A 19 -9.93 -26.28 10.10
CA SER A 19 -10.16 -27.72 10.17
C SER A 19 -9.70 -28.48 8.93
N ALA A 20 -9.30 -27.81 7.84
CA ALA A 20 -8.80 -28.49 6.64
C ALA A 20 -7.48 -29.22 6.92
N LEU A 21 -6.59 -28.64 7.73
CA LEU A 21 -5.28 -29.23 8.02
C LEU A 21 -5.40 -30.43 8.96
N TRP A 22 -6.19 -30.33 10.03
CA TRP A 22 -6.43 -31.46 10.94
C TRP A 22 -7.28 -32.55 10.30
N LYS A 23 -8.26 -32.21 9.44
CA LYS A 23 -8.96 -33.18 8.61
C LYS A 23 -8.01 -33.85 7.62
N GLY A 24 -7.07 -33.11 7.02
CA GLY A 24 -6.03 -33.66 6.16
C GLY A 24 -5.11 -34.62 6.91
N VAL A 25 -4.57 -34.21 8.06
CA VAL A 25 -3.70 -35.05 8.90
C VAL A 25 -4.43 -36.30 9.41
N THR A 26 -5.64 -36.15 9.94
CA THR A 26 -6.44 -37.29 10.40
C THR A 26 -6.85 -38.20 9.25
N PHE A 27 -7.18 -37.65 8.07
CA PHE A 27 -7.42 -38.41 6.86
C PHE A 27 -6.18 -39.17 6.40
N PHE A 28 -4.99 -38.56 6.41
CA PHE A 28 -3.74 -39.23 6.04
C PHE A 28 -3.37 -40.32 7.04
N ILE A 29 -3.52 -40.08 8.34
CA ILE A 29 -3.31 -41.11 9.37
C ILE A 29 -4.30 -42.25 9.17
N TYR A 30 -5.59 -41.94 8.97
CA TYR A 30 -6.62 -42.94 8.76
C TYR A 30 -6.42 -43.72 7.45
N ALA A 31 -6.04 -43.05 6.37
CA ALA A 31 -5.73 -43.65 5.08
C ALA A 31 -4.45 -44.51 5.17
N ALA A 32 -3.42 -44.06 5.89
CA ALA A 32 -2.22 -44.85 6.14
C ALA A 32 -2.56 -46.10 6.97
N ILE A 33 -3.38 -45.96 8.02
CA ILE A 33 -3.86 -47.11 8.83
C ILE A 33 -4.67 -48.07 7.95
N LEU A 34 -5.64 -47.58 7.18
CA LEU A 34 -6.46 -48.42 6.31
C LEU A 34 -5.64 -49.06 5.19
N PHE A 35 -4.70 -48.34 4.61
CA PHE A 35 -3.80 -48.85 3.58
C PHE A 35 -2.87 -49.91 4.15
N SER A 36 -2.33 -49.70 5.35
CA SER A 36 -1.55 -50.70 6.09
C SER A 36 -2.41 -51.94 6.41
N ILE A 37 -3.65 -51.79 6.88
CA ILE A 37 -4.58 -52.90 7.11
C ILE A 37 -4.90 -53.65 5.81
N HIS A 38 -5.09 -52.92 4.71
CA HIS A 38 -5.37 -53.50 3.39
C HIS A 38 -4.16 -54.27 2.84
N LEU A 39 -2.97 -53.68 2.93
CA LEU A 39 -1.72 -54.34 2.58
C LEU A 39 -1.49 -55.57 3.45
N TRP A 40 -1.74 -55.48 4.75
CA TRP A 40 -1.62 -56.60 5.69
C TRP A 40 -2.53 -57.76 5.32
N LYS A 41 -3.81 -57.50 5.02
CA LYS A 41 -4.75 -58.52 4.52
C LYS A 41 -4.34 -59.14 3.18
N LYS A 42 -3.67 -58.39 2.31
CA LYS A 42 -3.13 -58.91 1.04
C LYS A 42 -1.78 -59.61 1.22
N ASN A 43 -1.08 -59.35 2.32
CA ASN A 43 0.26 -59.84 2.57
C ASN A 43 0.28 -61.35 2.79
N ASP A 44 -0.78 -61.98 3.29
CA ASP A 44 -0.83 -63.46 3.38
C ASP A 44 -0.63 -64.14 2.02
N VAL A 45 -0.97 -63.46 0.91
CA VAL A 45 -0.78 -63.97 -0.47
C VAL A 45 0.54 -63.48 -1.09
N TRP A 46 1.01 -62.28 -0.75
CA TRP A 46 2.24 -61.68 -1.31
C TRP A 46 3.52 -62.01 -0.52
N ALA A 47 3.45 -62.06 0.82
CA ALA A 47 4.55 -62.41 1.72
C ALA A 47 5.08 -63.83 1.51
N ALA A 48 4.32 -64.71 0.85
CA ALA A 48 4.81 -66.01 0.42
C ALA A 48 5.87 -65.91 -0.71
N ASN A 49 5.84 -64.86 -1.54
CA ASN A 49 6.67 -64.72 -2.73
C ASN A 49 7.71 -63.59 -2.67
N THR A 50 7.65 -62.68 -1.68
CA THR A 50 8.56 -61.53 -1.57
C THR A 50 9.19 -61.40 -0.18
N LYS A 51 9.74 -62.50 0.36
CA LYS A 51 10.52 -62.43 1.59
C LYS A 51 11.88 -61.81 1.31
N ILE A 52 12.13 -60.65 1.89
CA ILE A 52 13.48 -60.11 2.01
C ILE A 52 14.25 -61.09 2.92
N PRO A 53 15.41 -61.60 2.52
CA PRO A 53 16.23 -62.46 3.39
C PRO A 53 16.50 -61.74 4.72
N GLU A 54 16.32 -62.44 5.84
CA GLU A 54 16.49 -61.85 7.19
C GLU A 54 17.87 -61.17 7.36
N ASN A 55 18.89 -61.71 6.68
CA ASN A 55 20.25 -61.19 6.69
C ASN A 55 20.39 -59.81 6.01
N ASP A 56 19.49 -59.46 5.09
CA ASP A 56 19.56 -58.21 4.30
C ASP A 56 18.73 -57.08 4.92
N ILE A 57 17.79 -57.39 5.82
CA ILE A 57 16.91 -56.39 6.46
C ILE A 57 17.72 -55.36 7.25
N GLY A 58 18.71 -55.82 8.03
CA GLY A 58 19.57 -54.93 8.82
C GLY A 58 20.37 -53.96 7.95
N SER A 59 20.91 -54.45 6.83
CA SER A 59 21.67 -53.64 5.86
C SER A 59 20.76 -52.62 5.15
N ILE A 60 19.59 -53.03 4.69
CA ILE A 60 18.62 -52.15 4.02
C ILE A 60 18.11 -51.09 5.02
N ALA A 61 17.76 -51.48 6.24
CA ALA A 61 17.32 -50.56 7.30
C ALA A 61 18.40 -49.53 7.63
N THR A 62 19.66 -49.94 7.71
CA THR A 62 20.80 -49.04 7.97
C THR A 62 20.98 -48.02 6.84
N ILE A 63 20.83 -48.45 5.57
CA ILE A 63 20.92 -47.56 4.41
C ILE A 63 19.76 -46.56 4.41
N ILE A 64 18.51 -47.02 4.57
CA ILE A 64 17.33 -46.15 4.62
C ILE A 64 17.45 -45.17 5.78
N PHE A 65 17.86 -45.64 6.96
CA PHE A 65 18.06 -44.80 8.12
C PHE A 65 19.15 -43.76 7.89
N GLY A 66 20.29 -44.13 7.30
CA GLY A 66 21.38 -43.19 6.97
C GLY A 66 20.96 -42.11 5.98
N ILE A 67 20.23 -42.49 4.92
CA ILE A 67 19.73 -41.52 3.93
C ILE A 67 18.68 -40.59 4.56
N THR A 68 17.73 -41.14 5.31
CA THR A 68 16.65 -40.34 5.92
C THR A 68 17.13 -39.42 7.01
N SER A 69 18.09 -39.85 7.84
CA SER A 69 18.68 -39.01 8.87
C SER A 69 19.45 -37.83 8.26
N GLY A 70 20.21 -38.07 7.18
CA GLY A 70 20.88 -37.01 6.43
C GLY A 70 19.90 -36.01 5.80
N VAL A 71 18.82 -36.51 5.17
CA VAL A 71 17.78 -35.67 4.56
C VAL A 71 17.01 -34.86 5.61
N LEU A 72 16.61 -35.48 6.72
CA LEU A 72 15.91 -34.79 7.81
C LEU A 72 16.81 -33.75 8.50
N ALA A 73 18.10 -34.04 8.67
CA ALA A 73 19.07 -33.07 9.19
C ALA A 73 19.17 -31.85 8.27
N LEU A 74 19.23 -32.05 6.94
CA LEU A 74 19.23 -30.96 5.97
C LEU A 74 17.94 -30.12 6.04
N ILE A 75 16.78 -30.77 6.13
CA ILE A 75 15.48 -30.11 6.31
C ILE A 75 15.45 -29.30 7.61
N GLY A 76 16.00 -29.84 8.70
CA GLY A 76 16.13 -29.16 9.98
C GLY A 76 16.94 -27.87 9.86
N LEU A 77 18.08 -27.91 9.16
CA LEU A 77 18.90 -26.73 8.89
C LEU A 77 18.14 -25.69 8.05
N VAL A 78 17.45 -26.12 6.99
CA VAL A 78 16.60 -25.26 6.16
C VAL A 78 15.52 -24.58 7.00
N ALA A 79 14.86 -25.32 7.90
CA ALA A 79 13.84 -24.78 8.79
C ALA A 79 14.39 -23.69 9.73
N ILE A 80 15.59 -23.92 10.30
CA ILE A 80 16.27 -22.94 11.16
C ILE A 80 16.59 -21.67 10.35
N PHE A 81 17.16 -21.83 9.14
CA PHE A 81 17.48 -20.69 8.28
C PHE A 81 16.25 -19.87 7.90
N VAL A 82 15.17 -20.53 7.47
CA VAL A 82 13.88 -19.88 7.15
C VAL A 82 13.32 -19.16 8.38
N SER A 83 13.38 -19.80 9.55
CA SER A 83 12.92 -19.19 10.81
C SER A 83 13.72 -17.94 11.18
N LEU A 84 15.05 -17.97 11.09
CA LEU A 84 15.90 -16.82 11.39
C LEU A 84 15.63 -15.65 10.44
N ASN A 85 15.57 -15.90 9.14
CA ASN A 85 15.25 -14.87 8.16
C ASN A 85 13.85 -14.29 8.38
N SER A 86 12.88 -15.13 8.69
CA SER A 86 11.51 -14.71 9.02
C SER A 86 11.47 -13.80 10.24
N GLN A 87 12.23 -14.15 11.30
CA GLN A 87 12.34 -13.33 12.50
C GLN A 87 12.96 -11.96 12.21
N HIS A 88 14.04 -11.91 11.42
CA HIS A 88 14.67 -10.65 11.02
C HIS A 88 13.70 -9.76 10.23
N LYS A 89 12.95 -10.33 9.28
CA LYS A 89 11.92 -9.60 8.52
C LYS A 89 10.81 -9.07 9.44
N ILE A 90 10.28 -9.92 10.33
CA ILE A 90 9.25 -9.52 11.30
C ILE A 90 9.75 -8.37 12.20
N GLN A 91 10.98 -8.47 12.71
CA GLN A 91 11.57 -7.43 13.52
C GLN A 91 11.69 -6.12 12.74
N LYS A 92 12.21 -6.18 11.51
CA LYS A 92 12.36 -4.97 10.68
C LYS A 92 11.02 -4.33 10.34
N CYS A 93 9.98 -5.12 10.02
CA CYS A 93 8.64 -4.61 9.80
C CYS A 93 8.08 -3.92 11.06
N ARG A 94 8.28 -4.49 12.25
CA ARG A 94 7.87 -3.84 13.50
C ARG A 94 8.61 -2.52 13.71
N GLU A 95 9.93 -2.50 13.51
CA GLU A 95 10.74 -1.28 13.63
C GLU A 95 10.22 -0.19 12.70
N LEU A 96 10.02 -0.48 11.40
CA LEU A 96 9.46 0.46 10.43
C LEU A 96 8.06 0.95 10.83
N TYR A 97 7.20 0.04 11.30
CA TYR A 97 5.85 0.41 11.74
C TYR A 97 5.86 1.38 12.94
N TRP A 98 6.69 1.08 13.95
CA TRP A 98 6.88 1.97 15.09
C TRP A 98 7.52 3.30 14.69
N GLU A 99 8.43 3.28 13.71
CA GLU A 99 9.04 4.48 13.17
C GLU A 99 8.00 5.40 12.54
N ILE A 100 7.09 4.87 11.70
CA ILE A 100 5.97 5.61 11.10
C ILE A 100 5.09 6.25 12.20
N ILE A 101 4.71 5.48 13.22
CA ILE A 101 3.93 5.99 14.36
C ILE A 101 4.68 7.12 15.08
N SER A 102 5.96 6.91 15.36
CA SER A 102 6.79 7.93 16.02
C SER A 102 6.92 9.20 15.19
N LEU A 103 7.05 9.05 13.87
CA LEU A 103 7.20 10.14 12.91
C LEU A 103 5.95 11.01 12.86
N SER A 104 4.77 10.39 12.87
CA SER A 104 3.47 11.09 12.86
C SER A 104 3.26 12.06 14.03
N ASN A 105 4.04 11.91 15.10
CA ASN A 105 4.01 12.74 16.30
C ASN A 105 5.13 13.79 16.36
N LYS A 106 6.09 13.77 15.42
CA LYS A 106 7.17 14.75 15.39
C LYS A 106 6.67 16.08 14.83
N LYS A 107 7.22 17.18 15.36
CA LYS A 107 7.02 18.52 14.83
C LYS A 107 8.00 18.75 13.70
N MET A 108 7.59 18.43 12.47
CA MET A 108 8.34 18.71 11.26
C MET A 108 7.41 19.31 10.21
N ASP A 109 7.96 19.74 9.08
CA ASP A 109 7.15 20.20 7.96
C ASP A 109 6.22 19.08 7.47
N LEU A 110 4.98 19.43 7.12
CA LEU A 110 3.97 18.42 6.79
C LEU A 110 4.26 17.67 5.48
N LEU A 111 4.88 18.33 4.50
CA LEU A 111 5.26 17.72 3.23
C LEU A 111 6.44 16.75 3.44
N GLU A 112 7.45 17.18 4.20
CA GLU A 112 8.58 16.33 4.59
C GLU A 112 8.11 15.12 5.42
N LEU A 113 7.20 15.35 6.37
CA LEU A 113 6.58 14.29 7.18
C LEU A 113 5.89 13.26 6.30
N SER A 114 5.01 13.72 5.42
CA SER A 114 4.25 12.83 4.54
C SER A 114 5.17 12.03 3.61
N SER A 115 6.24 12.64 3.09
CA SER A 115 7.21 11.99 2.22
C SER A 115 7.94 10.86 2.97
N GLN A 116 8.51 11.17 4.14
CA GLN A 116 9.23 10.17 4.95
C GLN A 116 8.30 9.04 5.44
N MET A 117 7.06 9.36 5.84
CA MET A 117 6.08 8.33 6.21
C MET A 117 5.75 7.41 5.02
N THR A 118 5.62 7.96 3.82
CA THR A 118 5.31 7.19 2.60
C THR A 118 6.47 6.27 2.24
N GLU A 119 7.72 6.74 2.32
CA GLU A 119 8.92 5.93 2.09
C GLU A 119 9.01 4.75 3.07
N LEU A 120 8.80 5.01 4.37
CA LEU A 120 8.79 3.95 5.38
C LEU A 120 7.66 2.93 5.14
N LEU A 121 6.47 3.39 4.73
CA LEU A 121 5.35 2.52 4.37
C LEU A 121 5.66 1.66 3.14
N TRP A 122 6.35 2.23 2.16
CA TRP A 122 6.77 1.50 0.96
C TRP A 122 7.74 0.38 1.34
N HIS A 123 8.76 0.69 2.16
CA HIS A 123 9.68 -0.32 2.68
C HIS A 123 8.98 -1.40 3.51
N TYR A 124 8.03 -0.99 4.37
CA TYR A 124 7.23 -1.93 5.15
C TYR A 124 6.44 -2.89 4.24
N THR A 125 5.78 -2.36 3.23
CA THR A 125 4.93 -3.12 2.31
C THR A 125 5.78 -4.06 1.46
N LYS A 126 6.92 -3.58 0.97
CA LYS A 126 7.87 -4.38 0.21
C LYS A 126 8.35 -5.60 1.00
N ILE A 127 8.80 -5.42 2.25
CA ILE A 127 9.30 -6.52 3.09
C ILE A 127 8.18 -7.48 3.51
N SER A 128 7.00 -6.95 3.87
CA SER A 128 5.91 -7.77 4.40
C SER A 128 5.18 -8.59 3.33
N ALA A 129 5.01 -8.04 2.12
CA ALA A 129 4.19 -8.65 1.08
C ALA A 129 4.98 -9.24 -0.10
N TYR A 130 6.14 -8.68 -0.48
CA TYR A 130 6.75 -8.99 -1.79
C TYR A 130 8.17 -9.57 -1.73
N ASP A 131 8.98 -9.22 -0.73
CA ASP A 131 10.38 -9.64 -0.71
C ASP A 131 10.53 -11.11 -0.28
N ASP A 132 10.95 -11.97 -1.22
CA ASP A 132 11.23 -13.41 -1.13
C ASP A 132 10.07 -14.36 -0.76
N GLN A 133 8.81 -13.94 -0.80
CA GLN A 133 7.73 -14.87 -0.45
C GLN A 133 7.74 -16.11 -1.35
N ASP A 134 7.93 -15.95 -2.67
CA ASP A 134 7.91 -17.09 -3.60
C ASP A 134 9.10 -18.04 -3.43
N PHE A 135 10.28 -17.49 -3.17
CA PHE A 135 11.47 -18.29 -2.91
C PHE A 135 11.33 -19.08 -1.61
N ILE A 136 10.94 -18.42 -0.51
CA ILE A 136 10.73 -19.06 0.78
C ILE A 136 9.58 -20.08 0.70
N LYS A 137 8.47 -19.74 0.04
CA LYS A 137 7.35 -20.66 -0.26
C LYS A 137 7.82 -21.90 -1.00
N SER A 138 8.65 -21.72 -2.03
CA SER A 138 9.19 -22.82 -2.82
C SER A 138 10.08 -23.74 -1.96
N ILE A 139 10.95 -23.16 -1.12
CA ILE A 139 11.79 -23.93 -0.19
C ILE A 139 10.94 -24.70 0.82
N ILE A 140 9.97 -24.04 1.46
CA ILE A 140 9.06 -24.66 2.45
C ILE A 140 8.28 -25.80 1.80
N LYS A 141 7.68 -25.59 0.62
CA LYS A 141 6.94 -26.62 -0.12
C LYS A 141 7.83 -27.80 -0.48
N ARG A 142 9.05 -27.56 -0.96
CA ARG A 142 10.02 -28.64 -1.25
C ARG A 142 10.39 -29.41 0.01
N ALA A 143 10.65 -28.73 1.13
CA ALA A 143 10.94 -29.38 2.41
C ALA A 143 9.76 -30.24 2.91
N GLN A 144 8.53 -29.73 2.82
CA GLN A 144 7.31 -30.47 3.14
C GLN A 144 7.14 -31.72 2.27
N TRP A 145 7.36 -31.61 0.96
CA TRP A 145 7.35 -32.74 0.04
C TRP A 145 8.38 -33.80 0.42
N THR A 146 9.60 -33.39 0.79
CA THR A 146 10.64 -34.33 1.21
C THR A 146 10.25 -35.06 2.50
N ILE A 147 9.64 -34.37 3.48
CA ILE A 147 9.09 -35.03 4.69
C ILE A 147 8.03 -36.06 4.29
N LEU A 148 7.13 -35.72 3.36
CA LEU A 148 6.09 -36.64 2.89
C LEU A 148 6.69 -37.88 2.21
N ILE A 149 7.75 -37.73 1.41
CA ILE A 149 8.48 -38.85 0.80
C ILE A 149 9.08 -39.76 1.87
N VAL A 150 9.72 -39.18 2.91
CA VAL A 150 10.25 -39.95 4.04
C VAL A 150 9.14 -40.71 4.75
N LEU A 151 7.98 -40.08 4.95
CA LEU A 151 6.81 -40.74 5.54
C LEU A 151 6.29 -41.90 4.70
N ILE A 152 6.15 -41.71 3.38
CA ILE A 152 5.71 -42.76 2.45
C ILE A 152 6.71 -43.92 2.48
N MET A 153 8.01 -43.62 2.42
CA MET A 153 9.06 -44.64 2.41
C MET A 153 9.03 -45.49 3.69
N TRP A 154 8.99 -44.87 4.87
CA TRP A 154 8.91 -45.62 6.13
C TRP A 154 7.57 -46.36 6.30
N SER A 155 6.45 -45.75 5.88
CA SER A 155 5.14 -46.40 5.88
C SER A 155 5.11 -47.63 4.97
N SER A 156 5.87 -47.60 3.87
CA SER A 156 6.01 -48.75 2.98
C SER A 156 6.97 -49.80 3.54
N PHE A 157 8.04 -49.41 4.24
CA PHE A 157 9.08 -50.32 4.72
C PHE A 157 8.68 -51.11 5.98
N VAL A 158 8.11 -50.45 7.00
CA VAL A 158 7.82 -51.04 8.31
C VAL A 158 6.95 -52.31 8.25
N PRO A 159 5.88 -52.38 7.43
CA PRO A 159 5.03 -53.57 7.34
C PRO A 159 5.72 -54.82 6.78
N PHE A 160 6.87 -54.70 6.12
CA PHE A 160 7.60 -55.85 5.57
C PHE A 160 8.53 -56.52 6.58
N ILE A 161 8.77 -55.89 7.74
CA ILE A 161 9.68 -56.43 8.73
C ILE A 161 8.93 -57.43 9.62
N HIS A 162 9.44 -58.66 9.69
CA HIS A 162 8.88 -59.71 10.55
C HIS A 162 9.52 -59.62 11.94
N TYR A 163 8.67 -59.58 12.95
CA TYR A 163 9.06 -59.43 14.34
C TYR A 163 8.32 -60.43 15.23
N SER A 164 8.88 -60.73 16.40
CA SER A 164 8.07 -61.32 17.47
C SER A 164 6.97 -60.32 17.91
N LEU A 165 5.86 -60.80 18.47
CA LEU A 165 4.70 -59.96 18.81
C LEU A 165 5.08 -58.74 19.69
N LEU A 166 6.03 -58.90 20.62
CA LEU A 166 6.49 -57.82 21.47
C LEU A 166 7.32 -56.78 20.70
N GLU A 167 8.23 -57.22 19.83
CA GLU A 167 9.03 -56.34 18.98
C GLU A 167 8.17 -55.60 17.94
N GLU A 168 7.13 -56.27 17.44
CA GLU A 168 6.15 -55.69 16.52
C GLU A 168 5.40 -54.53 17.19
N VAL A 169 4.90 -54.73 18.42
CA VAL A 169 4.21 -53.68 19.18
C VAL A 169 5.14 -52.50 19.46
N ILE A 170 6.38 -52.76 19.90
CA ILE A 170 7.37 -51.69 20.14
C ILE A 170 7.66 -50.92 18.86
N THR A 171 7.82 -51.62 17.73
CA THR A 171 8.09 -51.01 16.42
C THR A 171 6.93 -50.13 15.97
N TRP A 172 5.68 -50.59 16.11
CA TRP A 172 4.51 -49.79 15.75
C TRP A 172 4.34 -48.56 16.64
N ILE A 173 4.61 -48.67 17.94
CA ILE A 173 4.59 -47.52 18.85
C ILE A 173 5.65 -46.50 18.42
N GLY A 174 6.88 -46.95 18.17
CA GLY A 174 7.97 -46.10 17.72
C GLY A 174 7.68 -45.43 16.37
N PHE A 175 7.18 -46.20 15.40
CA PHE A 175 6.78 -45.72 14.08
C PHE A 175 5.67 -44.67 14.17
N THR A 176 4.62 -44.94 14.96
CA THR A 176 3.51 -44.00 15.15
C THR A 176 3.98 -42.72 15.83
N GLY A 177 4.87 -42.82 16.82
CA GLY A 177 5.51 -41.67 17.46
C GLY A 177 6.33 -40.84 16.47
N GLY A 178 7.16 -41.49 15.65
CA GLY A 178 7.95 -40.83 14.60
C GLY A 178 7.07 -40.14 13.55
N LEU A 179 6.00 -40.79 13.11
CA LEU A 179 5.00 -40.24 12.19
C LEU A 179 4.36 -38.97 12.78
N ALA A 180 3.95 -39.01 14.04
CA ALA A 180 3.38 -37.85 14.73
C ALA A 180 4.34 -36.66 14.79
N VAL A 181 5.62 -36.91 15.12
CA VAL A 181 6.66 -35.87 15.16
C VAL A 181 6.90 -35.26 13.78
N LEU A 182 7.00 -36.07 12.73
CA LEU A 182 7.22 -35.60 11.37
C LEU A 182 6.03 -34.80 10.83
N LEU A 183 4.80 -35.22 11.12
CA LEU A 183 3.59 -34.48 10.76
C LEU A 183 3.49 -33.15 11.53
N PHE A 184 3.88 -33.14 12.80
CA PHE A 184 3.99 -31.91 13.57
C PHE A 184 5.00 -30.94 12.96
N PHE A 185 6.19 -31.43 12.57
CA PHE A 185 7.21 -30.62 11.91
C PHE A 185 6.77 -30.10 10.54
N HIS A 186 6.11 -30.95 9.74
CA HIS A 186 5.49 -30.57 8.47
C HIS A 186 4.46 -29.44 8.67
N SER A 187 3.67 -29.51 9.74
CA SER A 187 2.71 -28.45 10.09
C SER A 187 3.40 -27.16 10.52
N ILE A 188 4.49 -27.22 11.30
CA ILE A 188 5.24 -26.02 11.70
C ILE A 188 5.82 -25.33 10.46
N LEU A 189 6.47 -26.08 9.57
CA LEU A 189 7.02 -25.55 8.33
C LEU A 189 5.97 -24.82 7.49
N GLY A 190 4.75 -25.39 7.39
CA GLY A 190 3.67 -24.76 6.63
C GLY A 190 3.20 -23.44 7.22
N ARG A 191 3.35 -23.24 8.53
CA ARG A 191 2.99 -21.96 9.17
C ARG A 191 4.04 -20.88 8.93
N LEU A 192 5.31 -21.26 8.69
CA LEU A 192 6.41 -20.32 8.40
C LEU A 192 6.21 -19.50 7.12
N ASP A 193 5.30 -19.93 6.24
CA ASP A 193 4.94 -19.20 5.02
C ASP A 193 4.24 -17.86 5.32
N ASN A 194 3.46 -17.78 6.41
CA ASN A 194 2.70 -16.58 6.74
C ASN A 194 3.40 -15.72 7.80
N LEU A 195 4.31 -14.85 7.35
CA LEU A 195 5.05 -13.91 8.20
C LEU A 195 4.12 -12.97 9.00
N ILE A 196 3.03 -12.52 8.37
CA ILE A 196 2.08 -11.59 8.96
C ILE A 196 1.41 -12.25 10.18
N GLU A 197 0.94 -13.49 10.02
CA GLU A 197 0.30 -14.24 11.11
C GLU A 197 1.28 -14.55 12.25
N ILE A 198 2.50 -15.02 11.93
CA ILE A 198 3.51 -15.34 12.95
C ILE A 198 3.94 -14.09 13.71
N GLY A 199 4.21 -13.02 12.98
CA GLY A 199 4.66 -11.75 13.52
C GLY A 199 3.55 -10.94 14.18
N LYS A 200 2.28 -11.34 14.01
CA LYS A 200 1.10 -10.52 14.33
C LYS A 200 1.26 -9.10 13.78
N LEU A 201 1.77 -9.01 12.55
CA LEU A 201 1.94 -7.74 11.86
C LEU A 201 0.57 -7.29 11.33
N LYS A 202 0.37 -5.99 11.20
CA LYS A 202 -0.80 -5.49 10.45
C LYS A 202 -0.61 -5.79 8.98
N GLU A 203 -1.66 -6.20 8.29
CA GLU A 203 -1.58 -6.38 6.84
C GLU A 203 -1.44 -4.99 6.19
N PRO A 204 -0.66 -4.83 5.09
CA PRO A 204 -0.54 -3.55 4.42
C PRO A 204 -1.89 -2.91 4.08
N LYS A 205 -2.85 -3.70 3.63
CA LYS A 205 -4.22 -3.21 3.35
C LYS A 205 -4.88 -2.55 4.56
N ASP A 206 -4.67 -3.09 5.76
CA ASP A 206 -5.21 -2.54 7.00
C ASP A 206 -4.48 -1.25 7.39
N ILE A 207 -3.21 -1.10 6.96
CA ILE A 207 -2.41 0.11 7.19
C ILE A 207 -2.84 1.24 6.25
N PHE A 208 -3.12 0.92 4.98
CA PHE A 208 -3.55 1.86 3.94
C PHE A 208 -5.02 2.25 4.04
N ASN A 209 -5.83 1.50 4.78
CA ASN A 209 -7.18 1.90 5.15
C ASN A 209 -7.16 2.93 6.29
N ILE A 210 -7.21 4.21 5.92
CA ILE A 210 -7.05 5.32 6.87
C ILE A 210 -8.22 5.41 7.85
N MET A 211 -9.41 4.90 7.48
CA MET A 211 -10.56 4.91 8.39
C MET A 211 -10.40 3.94 9.56
N GLU A 212 -9.78 2.78 9.31
CA GLU A 212 -9.62 1.74 10.33
C GLU A 212 -8.35 1.94 11.15
N ASN A 213 -7.32 2.53 10.55
CA ASN A 213 -6.02 2.67 11.17
C ASN A 213 -5.86 3.98 11.94
N ASN A 214 -6.04 3.91 13.26
CA ASN A 214 -5.89 5.04 14.17
C ASN A 214 -4.48 5.17 14.79
N ASP A 215 -3.52 4.33 14.38
CA ASP A 215 -2.20 4.29 15.04
C ASP A 215 -1.32 5.50 14.64
N PHE A 216 -1.60 6.13 13.50
CA PHE A 216 -0.95 7.35 13.04
C PHE A 216 -1.94 8.26 12.30
N ARG A 217 -1.54 9.52 12.08
CA ARG A 217 -2.35 10.51 11.37
C ARG A 217 -2.39 10.23 9.87
N GLY A 218 -3.24 9.30 9.43
CA GLY A 218 -3.23 8.87 8.03
C GLY A 218 -3.54 9.98 7.03
N LEU A 219 -4.35 10.99 7.37
CA LEU A 219 -4.59 12.15 6.50
C LEU A 219 -3.31 12.91 6.13
N VAL A 220 -2.25 12.82 6.95
CA VAL A 220 -0.96 13.42 6.60
C VAL A 220 -0.34 12.73 5.38
N LEU A 221 -0.54 11.42 5.21
CA LEU A 221 -0.03 10.67 4.05
C LEU A 221 -0.59 11.20 2.72
N LEU A 222 -1.78 11.79 2.73
CA LEU A 222 -2.38 12.37 1.53
C LEU A 222 -1.58 13.55 0.98
N ILE A 223 -0.82 14.25 1.81
CA ILE A 223 -0.13 15.47 1.37
C ILE A 223 0.86 15.16 0.25
N HIS A 224 1.66 14.12 0.43
CA HIS A 224 2.62 13.69 -0.58
C HIS A 224 1.97 12.83 -1.66
N ASN A 225 0.96 12.04 -1.28
CA ASN A 225 0.40 11.05 -2.20
C ASN A 225 -0.72 11.58 -3.10
N LEU A 226 -1.39 12.66 -2.71
CA LEU A 226 -2.39 13.31 -3.53
C LEU A 226 -1.68 14.21 -4.54
N GLN A 227 -1.74 13.90 -5.82
CA GLN A 227 -1.10 14.68 -6.87
C GLN A 227 -2.14 15.19 -7.86
N LEU A 228 -1.93 16.41 -8.35
CA LEU A 228 -2.66 16.92 -9.50
C LEU A 228 -1.88 16.63 -10.77
N GLN A 229 -2.49 15.86 -11.68
CA GLN A 229 -1.96 15.68 -13.02
C GLN A 229 -2.68 16.61 -13.99
N VAL A 230 -1.90 17.28 -14.83
CA VAL A 230 -2.43 18.14 -15.89
C VAL A 230 -2.19 17.47 -17.23
N TRP A 231 -3.27 17.10 -17.91
CA TRP A 231 -3.23 16.47 -19.22
C TRP A 231 -3.53 17.49 -20.31
N LYS A 232 -2.63 17.62 -21.29
CA LYS A 232 -2.84 18.46 -22.47
C LYS A 232 -3.64 17.71 -23.52
N MET A 233 -4.92 18.05 -23.65
CA MET A 233 -5.82 17.44 -24.65
C MET A 233 -5.68 18.10 -26.03
N SER A 234 -5.42 19.41 -26.07
CA SER A 234 -5.13 20.14 -27.31
C SER A 234 -4.20 21.31 -27.04
N ARG A 235 -3.91 22.14 -28.06
CA ARG A 235 -3.12 23.37 -27.87
C ARG A 235 -3.70 24.28 -26.79
N ASN A 236 -5.04 24.27 -26.67
CA ASN A 236 -5.79 25.21 -25.84
C ASN A 236 -6.63 24.52 -24.77
N SER A 237 -6.58 23.20 -24.66
CA SER A 237 -7.44 22.46 -23.73
C SER A 237 -6.60 21.57 -22.83
N PHE A 238 -6.86 21.65 -21.53
CA PHE A 238 -6.18 20.88 -20.51
C PHE A 238 -7.22 20.29 -19.57
N THR A 239 -7.00 19.05 -19.11
CA THR A 239 -7.76 18.47 -18.02
C THR A 239 -6.87 18.32 -16.81
N ILE A 240 -7.45 18.48 -15.63
CA ILE A 240 -6.75 18.33 -14.37
C ILE A 240 -7.44 17.23 -13.59
N ASN A 241 -6.66 16.22 -13.24
CA ASN A 241 -7.14 15.01 -12.60
C ASN A 241 -6.42 14.87 -11.26
N LEU A 242 -7.12 14.34 -10.28
CA LEU A 242 -6.58 14.12 -8.94
C LEU A 242 -6.23 12.65 -8.79
N ASN A 243 -4.97 12.37 -8.56
CA ASN A 243 -4.48 11.01 -8.46
C ASN A 243 -3.84 10.76 -7.11
N LEU A 244 -3.86 9.49 -6.70
CA LEU A 244 -3.10 9.01 -5.57
C LEU A 244 -1.87 8.24 -6.05
N THR A 245 -0.70 8.54 -5.50
CA THR A 245 0.56 7.80 -5.77
C THR A 245 0.76 6.57 -4.89
N ALA A 246 -0.08 6.40 -3.87
CA ALA A 246 -0.13 5.23 -3.02
C ALA A 246 -1.58 4.73 -2.87
N PRO A 247 -1.81 3.43 -2.63
CA PRO A 247 -3.14 2.83 -2.60
C PRO A 247 -3.88 3.11 -1.29
N LEU A 248 -4.05 4.39 -0.94
CA LEU A 248 -4.76 4.84 0.26
C LEU A 248 -6.28 4.66 0.09
N GLN A 249 -6.96 4.22 1.15
CA GLN A 249 -8.41 3.98 1.16
C GLN A 249 -9.12 4.73 2.28
N GLY A 250 -10.43 4.91 2.11
CA GLY A 250 -11.31 5.48 3.12
C GLY A 250 -11.26 7.02 3.19
N ILE A 251 -10.87 7.64 2.08
CA ILE A 251 -10.68 9.08 1.97
C ILE A 251 -11.68 9.64 0.97
N LYS A 252 -12.24 10.79 1.33
CA LYS A 252 -13.05 11.64 0.48
C LYS A 252 -12.29 12.92 0.22
N ALA A 253 -12.08 13.29 -1.05
CA ALA A 253 -11.52 14.58 -1.42
C ALA A 253 -12.58 15.42 -2.13
N THR A 254 -12.83 16.60 -1.60
CA THR A 254 -13.83 17.53 -2.12
C THR A 254 -13.14 18.78 -2.63
N VAL A 255 -13.44 19.17 -3.87
CA VAL A 255 -12.94 20.43 -4.43
C VAL A 255 -13.83 21.55 -3.94
N MET A 256 -13.29 22.38 -3.04
CA MET A 256 -14.03 23.46 -2.37
C MET A 256 -14.15 24.71 -3.22
N GLY A 257 -13.30 24.86 -4.23
CA GLY A 257 -13.31 26.05 -5.08
C GLY A 257 -12.10 26.15 -5.97
N VAL A 258 -12.23 27.06 -6.93
CA VAL A 258 -11.16 27.47 -7.83
C VAL A 258 -10.97 28.98 -7.66
N GLY A 259 -9.72 29.38 -7.43
CA GLY A 259 -9.31 30.78 -7.34
C GLY A 259 -8.40 31.14 -8.50
N PHE A 260 -8.42 32.41 -8.89
CA PHE A 260 -7.49 32.95 -9.88
C PHE A 260 -6.48 33.86 -9.20
N ILE A 261 -5.21 33.71 -9.58
CA ILE A 261 -4.17 34.63 -9.17
C ILE A 261 -3.70 35.39 -10.39
N THR A 262 -3.82 36.71 -10.30
CA THR A 262 -3.40 37.61 -11.36
C THR A 262 -1.98 38.10 -11.15
N TRP A 263 -1.26 38.43 -12.23
CA TRP A 263 0.06 39.04 -12.20
C TRP A 263 0.06 40.32 -11.36
N SER A 264 -0.98 41.14 -11.50
CA SER A 264 -1.16 42.35 -10.69
C SER A 264 -1.27 42.06 -9.19
N SER A 265 -1.92 40.95 -8.81
CA SER A 265 -2.02 40.51 -7.42
C SER A 265 -0.69 39.92 -6.93
N ALA A 266 0.01 39.15 -7.76
CA ALA A 266 1.33 38.59 -7.46
C ALA A 266 2.36 39.70 -7.18
N HIS A 267 2.43 40.70 -8.07
CA HIS A 267 3.31 41.87 -7.91
C HIS A 267 3.07 42.61 -6.60
N LYS A 268 1.80 42.93 -6.30
CA LYS A 268 1.46 43.61 -5.04
C LYS A 268 1.88 42.81 -3.81
N ALA A 269 1.78 41.47 -3.87
CA ALA A 269 2.20 40.60 -2.77
C ALA A 269 3.73 40.59 -2.59
N VAL A 270 4.49 40.59 -3.69
CA VAL A 270 5.96 40.69 -3.70
C VAL A 270 6.41 42.05 -3.17
N ASP A 271 5.89 43.14 -3.73
CA ASP A 271 6.24 44.53 -3.35
C ASP A 271 5.96 44.81 -1.87
N LYS A 272 4.82 44.31 -1.36
CA LYS A 272 4.44 44.49 0.06
C LYS A 272 5.34 43.71 1.02
N ARG A 273 5.93 42.59 0.60
CA ARG A 273 6.88 41.83 1.43
C ARG A 273 8.27 42.45 1.44
N ILE A 274 8.73 42.98 0.31
CA ILE A 274 10.04 43.63 0.20
C ILE A 274 10.08 44.94 1.02
N GLY A 275 8.93 45.58 1.24
CA GLY A 275 8.83 46.84 2.00
C GLY A 275 8.64 46.74 3.54
N VAL A 276 8.54 45.55 4.14
CA VAL A 276 8.18 45.42 5.58
C VAL A 276 9.25 44.66 6.37
N ASN A 277 9.90 45.40 7.29
CA ASN A 277 10.78 44.86 8.32
C ASN A 277 9.98 43.83 9.17
N VAL A 278 10.48 42.60 9.19
CA VAL A 278 9.78 41.40 9.64
C VAL A 278 9.62 41.41 11.16
N ASP A 279 8.46 41.83 11.68
CA ASP A 279 8.04 41.41 13.03
C ASP A 279 6.53 41.52 13.32
N LEU A 280 5.70 42.08 12.43
CA LEU A 280 4.26 42.15 12.67
C LEU A 280 3.47 41.97 11.37
N ILE A 281 3.08 40.73 11.06
CA ILE A 281 2.06 40.47 10.04
C ILE A 281 0.76 40.07 10.74
N PRO A 282 -0.22 40.99 10.90
CA PRO A 282 -1.57 40.60 11.23
C PRO A 282 -2.25 39.97 10.00
N LYS A 283 -2.96 38.87 10.25
CA LYS A 283 -3.91 38.20 9.34
C LYS A 283 -4.91 39.21 8.72
N TYR A 284 -4.81 39.53 7.43
CA TYR A 284 -5.90 40.08 6.57
C TYR A 284 -5.56 39.70 5.11
N THR A 285 -6.37 38.98 4.31
CA THR A 285 -7.70 39.24 3.70
C THR A 285 -7.81 40.55 2.91
N SER A 286 -7.20 40.62 1.73
CA SER A 286 -7.73 41.30 0.54
C SER A 286 -6.69 41.28 -0.61
N ASP A 287 -6.21 40.11 -1.01
CA ASP A 287 -5.76 39.96 -2.39
C ASP A 287 -7.00 39.56 -3.17
N THR A 288 -7.24 40.19 -4.32
CA THR A 288 -8.37 39.97 -5.21
C THR A 288 -8.29 38.58 -5.87
N SER A 289 -8.28 37.52 -5.07
CA SER A 289 -8.64 36.19 -5.51
C SER A 289 -10.15 36.21 -5.72
N TYR A 290 -10.58 36.26 -6.98
CA TYR A 290 -11.94 35.89 -7.33
C TYR A 290 -12.07 34.41 -6.98
N THR A 291 -12.56 34.12 -5.76
CA THR A 291 -12.98 32.78 -5.40
C THR A 291 -14.37 32.66 -5.96
N LEU A 292 -14.54 31.85 -6.99
CA LEU A 292 -15.89 31.45 -7.36
C LEU A 292 -16.37 30.54 -6.23
N GLY A 293 -17.22 31.11 -5.37
CA GLY A 293 -17.82 30.42 -4.24
C GLY A 293 -18.82 29.42 -4.75
N PHE A 294 -18.34 28.28 -5.18
CA PHE A 294 -19.16 27.13 -5.50
C PHE A 294 -19.30 26.30 -4.23
N SER A 295 -20.53 26.07 -3.78
CA SER A 295 -20.81 25.09 -2.73
C SER A 295 -20.46 23.71 -3.28
N GLU A 296 -19.32 23.16 -2.85
CA GLU A 296 -18.80 21.80 -3.17
C GLU A 296 -18.84 21.44 -4.66
N LEU A 297 -17.75 21.70 -5.39
CA LEU A 297 -17.70 21.54 -6.84
C LEU A 297 -17.76 20.09 -7.30
N THR A 298 -16.95 19.22 -6.69
CA THR A 298 -16.84 17.81 -7.07
C THR A 298 -16.34 17.03 -5.86
N GLU A 299 -16.98 15.90 -5.60
CA GLU A 299 -16.55 14.92 -4.61
C GLU A 299 -15.89 13.75 -5.32
N VAL A 300 -14.63 13.48 -4.96
CA VAL A 300 -13.88 12.31 -5.44
C VAL A 300 -13.72 11.36 -4.26
N ASN A 301 -14.34 10.19 -4.38
CA ASN A 301 -14.21 9.10 -3.41
C ASN A 301 -13.11 8.15 -3.84
N PHE A 302 -12.09 7.99 -3.01
CA PHE A 302 -10.99 7.07 -3.27
C PHE A 302 -11.29 5.70 -2.68
N ASP A 303 -12.15 4.95 -3.37
CA ASP A 303 -12.45 3.55 -3.08
C ASP A 303 -11.75 2.64 -4.10
N ILE A 304 -10.61 2.08 -3.73
CA ILE A 304 -9.86 1.16 -4.60
C ILE A 304 -10.55 -0.20 -4.62
N SER A 305 -11.01 -0.62 -5.80
CA SER A 305 -11.77 -1.87 -6.01
C SER A 305 -10.98 -3.15 -5.68
N SER A 306 -9.66 -3.15 -5.89
CA SER A 306 -8.75 -4.26 -5.57
C SER A 306 -7.44 -3.75 -4.94
N ILE A 307 -7.43 -3.56 -3.62
CA ILE A 307 -6.25 -3.06 -2.90
C ILE A 307 -5.02 -3.95 -3.08
N ASP A 308 -5.19 -5.27 -3.18
CA ASP A 308 -4.07 -6.20 -3.33
C ASP A 308 -3.34 -5.99 -4.67
N THR A 309 -4.08 -5.75 -5.76
CA THR A 309 -3.50 -5.45 -7.08
C THR A 309 -2.76 -4.12 -7.05
N SER A 310 -3.39 -3.09 -6.50
CA SER A 310 -2.81 -1.75 -6.38
C SER A 310 -1.56 -1.71 -5.51
N LEU A 311 -1.52 -2.49 -4.42
CA LEU A 311 -0.33 -2.66 -3.59
C LEU A 311 0.82 -3.31 -4.36
N SER A 312 0.53 -4.29 -5.22
CA SER A 312 1.57 -4.94 -6.05
C SER A 312 2.18 -3.94 -7.02
N GLU A 313 1.33 -3.21 -7.75
CA GLU A 313 1.79 -2.20 -8.70
C GLU A 313 2.62 -1.11 -8.03
N TRP A 314 2.18 -0.66 -6.85
CA TRP A 314 2.89 0.35 -6.07
C TRP A 314 4.27 -0.13 -5.60
N VAL A 315 4.38 -1.36 -5.12
CA VAL A 315 5.65 -1.92 -4.66
C VAL A 315 6.63 -2.10 -5.81
N ASP A 316 6.14 -2.53 -6.97
CA ASP A 316 6.98 -2.81 -8.15
C ASP A 316 7.47 -1.54 -8.84
N SER A 317 6.62 -0.53 -8.96
CA SER A 317 6.91 0.71 -9.70
C SER A 317 7.31 1.89 -8.82
N GLY A 318 7.05 1.82 -7.51
CA GLY A 318 7.14 2.95 -6.58
C GLY A 318 5.98 3.96 -6.72
N ILE A 319 5.10 3.81 -7.71
CA ILE A 319 4.03 4.76 -8.00
C ILE A 319 2.76 4.01 -8.40
N PHE A 320 1.72 4.17 -7.60
CA PHE A 320 0.37 3.77 -7.99
C PHE A 320 -0.30 4.92 -8.73
N TRP A 321 -1.14 4.65 -9.73
CA TRP A 321 -1.97 5.70 -10.31
C TRP A 321 -3.42 5.23 -10.26
N THR A 322 -4.25 5.94 -9.50
CA THR A 322 -5.71 5.80 -9.61
C THR A 322 -6.15 6.32 -10.99
N MET A 323 -6.18 5.45 -12.00
CA MET A 323 -6.61 5.81 -13.36
C MET A 323 -8.12 6.12 -13.46
N GLU A 324 -8.88 5.88 -12.40
CA GLU A 324 -10.34 6.06 -12.37
C GLU A 324 -10.77 7.46 -11.91
N SER A 325 -9.84 8.41 -11.70
CA SER A 325 -10.25 9.77 -11.31
C SER A 325 -10.93 10.47 -12.49
N GLU A 326 -12.20 10.85 -12.29
CA GLU A 326 -12.93 11.70 -13.22
C GLU A 326 -12.18 13.03 -13.39
N ASP A 327 -12.24 13.61 -14.61
CA ASP A 327 -11.65 14.92 -14.88
C ASP A 327 -12.26 15.95 -13.94
N ILE A 328 -11.45 16.52 -13.04
CA ILE A 328 -11.95 17.48 -12.05
C ILE A 328 -12.15 18.85 -12.68
N LEU A 329 -11.24 19.24 -13.57
CA LEU A 329 -11.25 20.57 -14.17
C LEU A 329 -10.88 20.49 -15.64
N LYS A 330 -11.71 21.06 -16.52
CA LYS A 330 -11.40 21.23 -17.93
C LYS A 330 -11.17 22.71 -18.20
N ILE A 331 -9.94 23.07 -18.56
CA ILE A 331 -9.56 24.44 -18.90
C ILE A 331 -9.50 24.54 -20.43
N LYS A 332 -10.38 25.35 -21.03
CA LYS A 332 -10.39 25.60 -22.47
C LYS A 332 -10.11 27.08 -22.78
N ARG A 333 -9.00 27.33 -23.45
CA ARG A 333 -8.64 28.65 -23.99
C ARG A 333 -9.35 28.86 -25.31
N THR A 334 -10.14 29.92 -25.39
CA THR A 334 -10.88 30.27 -26.62
C THR A 334 -10.00 30.94 -27.67
N ASP A 335 -8.82 31.44 -27.30
CA ASP A 335 -7.85 32.03 -28.22
C ASP A 335 -6.46 31.43 -28.00
N ASP A 336 -5.81 30.98 -29.08
CA ASP A 336 -4.47 30.39 -29.14
C ASP A 336 -3.35 31.45 -29.20
N ARG A 337 -3.72 32.72 -29.36
CA ARG A 337 -2.76 33.81 -29.31
C ARG A 337 -2.35 34.03 -27.86
N PHE A 338 -1.07 33.80 -27.58
CA PHE A 338 -0.37 34.29 -26.38
C PHE A 338 -0.38 35.83 -26.23
N GLY A 339 -1.28 36.55 -26.90
CA GLY A 339 -1.44 37.99 -26.85
C GLY A 339 -2.74 38.32 -26.13
N PHE A 340 -2.61 39.04 -25.02
CA PHE A 340 -3.68 39.47 -24.12
C PHE A 340 -4.72 40.42 -24.75
N TYR A 341 -4.73 40.57 -26.07
CA TYR A 341 -5.61 41.48 -26.80
C TYR A 341 -6.03 40.89 -28.14
N ASP A 342 -7.35 40.74 -28.32
CA ASP A 342 -7.97 40.91 -29.63
C ASP A 342 -7.53 42.29 -30.17
N PRO A 343 -7.13 42.44 -31.46
CA PRO A 343 -6.94 43.75 -32.08
C PRO A 343 -8.14 44.71 -31.92
N ASN A 344 -9.31 44.20 -31.51
CA ASN A 344 -10.50 44.98 -31.16
C ASN A 344 -10.69 45.24 -29.64
N GLU A 345 -9.65 45.12 -28.82
CA GLU A 345 -9.66 45.40 -27.36
C GLU A 345 -10.60 44.52 -26.52
N LYS A 346 -11.14 43.43 -27.06
CA LYS A 346 -11.90 42.46 -26.26
C LYS A 346 -10.93 41.55 -25.51
N PRO A 347 -11.07 41.39 -24.18
CA PRO A 347 -10.21 40.48 -23.43
C PRO A 347 -10.42 39.06 -23.95
N GLY A 348 -9.34 38.40 -24.35
CA GLY A 348 -9.37 36.98 -24.64
C GLY A 348 -9.75 36.23 -23.37
N TYR A 349 -10.92 35.62 -23.35
CA TYR A 349 -11.38 34.88 -22.18
C TYR A 349 -10.76 33.47 -22.20
N THR A 350 -10.31 32.98 -21.06
CA THR A 350 -10.20 31.53 -20.86
C THR A 350 -11.51 31.10 -20.23
N THR A 351 -12.16 30.10 -20.82
CA THR A 351 -13.36 29.51 -20.23
C THR A 351 -12.92 28.28 -19.47
N ILE A 352 -13.14 28.29 -18.16
CA ILE A 352 -12.94 27.11 -17.35
C ILE A 352 -14.29 26.45 -17.18
N SER A 353 -14.40 25.24 -17.69
CA SER A 353 -15.55 24.37 -17.51
C SER A 353 -15.25 23.40 -16.37
N LEU A 354 -15.99 23.50 -15.29
CA LEU A 354 -16.10 22.42 -14.32
C LEU A 354 -17.17 21.47 -14.82
N ASP A 355 -16.78 20.22 -15.03
CA ASP A 355 -17.68 19.15 -15.47
C ASP A 355 -18.19 18.45 -14.21
N HIS A 356 -19.39 18.82 -13.76
CA HIS A 356 -20.03 18.18 -12.60
C HIS A 356 -21.24 17.37 -13.07
N GLY A 357 -20.98 16.19 -13.64
CA GLY A 357 -22.01 15.34 -14.21
C GLY A 357 -22.67 15.97 -15.44
N SER A 358 -23.89 16.50 -15.31
CA SER A 358 -24.64 17.12 -16.42
C SER A 358 -24.55 18.65 -16.48
N GLU A 359 -24.01 19.31 -15.45
CA GLU A 359 -23.88 20.76 -15.40
C GLU A 359 -22.45 21.19 -15.68
N ILE A 360 -22.28 21.97 -16.76
CA ILE A 360 -21.02 22.62 -17.11
C ILE A 360 -21.07 24.04 -16.57
N THR A 361 -20.28 24.31 -15.54
CA THR A 361 -20.13 25.69 -15.06
C THR A 361 -18.97 26.35 -15.78
N GLU A 362 -19.26 27.37 -16.58
CA GLU A 362 -18.27 28.16 -17.30
C GLU A 362 -17.88 29.42 -16.51
N ALA A 363 -16.59 29.55 -16.24
CA ALA A 363 -16.01 30.72 -15.60
C ALA A 363 -15.08 31.47 -16.56
N VAL A 364 -15.27 32.78 -16.63
CA VAL A 364 -14.39 33.69 -17.36
C VAL A 364 -13.18 34.03 -16.49
N VAL A 365 -12.00 33.63 -16.95
CA VAL A 365 -10.72 33.90 -16.26
C VAL A 365 -10.24 35.31 -16.58
N PRO A 366 -9.78 36.10 -15.59
CA PRO A 366 -9.15 37.40 -15.83
C PRO A 366 -7.97 37.29 -16.79
N HIS A 367 -7.84 38.27 -17.70
CA HIS A 367 -6.80 38.28 -18.72
C HIS A 367 -5.38 38.24 -18.13
N ASP A 368 -5.13 38.86 -16.97
CA ASP A 368 -3.83 38.90 -16.31
C ASP A 368 -3.62 37.72 -15.33
N THR A 369 -4.38 36.63 -15.44
CA THR A 369 -4.18 35.44 -14.60
C THR A 369 -2.82 34.79 -14.90
N TYR A 370 -2.04 34.49 -13.87
CA TYR A 370 -0.78 33.75 -13.98
C TYR A 370 -0.94 32.29 -13.54
N ALA A 371 -1.79 32.02 -12.55
CA ALA A 371 -2.02 30.69 -12.03
C ALA A 371 -3.45 30.50 -11.52
N VAL A 372 -3.87 29.24 -11.52
CA VAL A 372 -5.15 28.78 -10.97
C VAL A 372 -4.88 28.11 -9.64
N ARG A 373 -5.61 28.50 -8.60
CA ARG A 373 -5.60 27.81 -7.30
C ARG A 373 -6.76 26.84 -7.21
N ILE A 374 -6.47 25.60 -6.84
CA ILE A 374 -7.49 24.61 -6.52
C ILE A 374 -7.44 24.36 -5.01
N TYR A 375 -8.58 24.56 -4.36
CA TYR A 375 -8.74 24.32 -2.93
C TYR A 375 -9.35 22.94 -2.76
N ILE A 376 -8.57 21.99 -2.25
CA ILE A 376 -9.02 20.62 -2.02
C ILE A 376 -9.15 20.42 -0.51
N LEU A 377 -10.32 19.96 -0.07
CA LEU A 377 -10.58 19.53 1.29
C LEU A 377 -10.68 18.01 1.30
N ALA A 378 -9.73 17.33 1.94
CA ALA A 378 -9.80 15.90 2.15
C ALA A 378 -10.23 15.59 3.59
N SER A 379 -11.14 14.63 3.73
CA SER A 379 -11.68 14.13 5.00
C SER A 379 -11.85 12.61 4.95
N LEU A 380 -12.16 12.02 6.10
CA LEU A 380 -12.48 10.60 6.21
C LEU A 380 -13.96 10.36 5.87
N LYS A 381 -14.26 9.30 5.11
CA LYS A 381 -15.58 9.06 4.50
C LYS A 381 -16.75 8.88 5.49
N GLU A 382 -16.51 8.39 6.72
CA GLU A 382 -17.57 8.00 7.67
C GLU A 382 -17.45 8.65 9.07
N SER A 383 -16.67 9.73 9.23
CA SER A 383 -16.46 10.33 10.56
C SER A 383 -17.65 11.21 10.98
N THR A 384 -18.62 10.57 11.66
CA THR A 384 -19.87 11.22 12.08
C THR A 384 -19.76 12.24 13.21
N ASN A 385 -18.57 12.50 13.80
CA ASN A 385 -18.55 13.33 15.03
C ASN A 385 -17.32 14.16 15.40
N GLN A 386 -16.31 14.30 14.54
CA GLN A 386 -15.27 15.36 14.64
C GLN A 386 -14.24 15.06 13.55
N GLU A 387 -14.47 15.60 12.36
CA GLU A 387 -13.62 15.32 11.21
C GLU A 387 -12.29 16.05 11.38
N GLU A 388 -11.21 15.29 11.55
CA GLU A 388 -9.93 15.79 11.09
C GLU A 388 -10.07 16.04 9.58
N GLN A 389 -9.79 17.27 9.17
CA GLN A 389 -9.85 17.66 7.77
C GLN A 389 -8.51 18.25 7.38
N ILE A 390 -8.07 17.93 6.17
CA ILE A 390 -6.89 18.53 5.57
C ILE A 390 -7.27 19.32 4.34
N LYS A 391 -6.95 20.60 4.35
CA LYS A 391 -7.11 21.49 3.22
C LYS A 391 -5.77 21.67 2.54
N ILE A 392 -5.69 21.25 1.29
CA ILE A 392 -4.51 21.37 0.43
C ILE A 392 -4.85 22.40 -0.65
N VAL A 393 -4.01 23.42 -0.78
CA VAL A 393 -4.13 24.44 -1.82
C VAL A 393 -3.07 24.19 -2.84
N TRP A 394 -3.49 23.79 -4.02
CA TRP A 394 -2.66 23.66 -5.20
C TRP A 394 -2.64 24.96 -5.98
N GLU A 395 -1.49 25.29 -6.55
CA GLU A 395 -1.31 26.35 -7.53
C GLU A 395 -0.82 25.71 -8.83
N ILE A 396 -1.58 25.92 -9.90
CA ILE A 396 -1.29 25.43 -11.24
C ILE A 396 -0.96 26.64 -12.10
N PRO A 397 0.32 26.85 -12.42
CA PRO A 397 0.72 27.90 -13.34
C PRO A 397 0.03 27.74 -14.70
N LEU A 398 -0.42 28.84 -15.29
CA LEU A 398 -0.95 28.85 -16.65
C LEU A 398 0.15 28.69 -17.70
N ASP A 399 1.41 28.86 -17.30
CA ASP A 399 2.57 28.37 -18.04
C ASP A 399 2.76 26.89 -17.71
N LEU A 400 2.23 26.04 -18.58
CA LEU A 400 2.10 24.60 -18.35
C LEU A 400 3.41 23.84 -18.44
N ASP A 401 4.51 24.53 -18.73
CA ASP A 401 5.86 23.99 -18.58
C ASP A 401 6.26 23.91 -17.09
N VAL A 402 5.50 24.56 -16.20
CA VAL A 402 5.72 24.53 -14.75
C VAL A 402 4.75 23.53 -14.11
N GLU A 403 5.28 22.60 -13.32
CA GLU A 403 4.48 21.60 -12.64
C GLU A 403 3.55 22.22 -11.58
N PRO A 404 2.34 21.67 -11.37
CA PRO A 404 1.48 22.03 -10.25
C PRO A 404 2.22 21.88 -8.92
N ARG A 405 1.99 22.79 -7.99
CA ARG A 405 2.64 22.77 -6.68
C ARG A 405 1.68 23.05 -5.53
N ILE A 406 1.99 22.51 -4.37
CA ILE A 406 1.26 22.79 -3.13
C ILE A 406 1.79 24.12 -2.56
N VAL A 407 0.90 25.10 -2.38
CA VAL A 407 1.27 26.42 -1.84
C VAL A 407 0.84 26.64 -0.40
N SER A 408 -0.15 25.87 0.06
CA SER A 408 -0.58 25.91 1.45
C SER A 408 -1.22 24.60 1.85
N ILE A 409 -0.94 24.19 3.08
CA ILE A 409 -1.60 23.08 3.73
C ILE A 409 -2.14 23.60 5.05
N SER A 410 -3.41 23.33 5.33
CA SER A 410 -3.97 23.53 6.66
C SER A 410 -4.71 22.29 7.13
N MET A 411 -4.35 21.81 8.32
CA MET A 411 -5.04 20.72 8.98
C MET A 411 -5.87 21.28 10.14
N GLU A 412 -7.16 20.98 10.16
CA GLU A 412 -8.05 21.32 11.26
C GLU A 412 -8.32 20.08 12.09
N GLY A 413 -7.87 20.11 13.35
CA GLY A 413 -8.13 19.03 14.29
C GLY A 413 -9.51 19.12 14.92
N SER A 414 -9.96 18.02 15.52
CA SER A 414 -11.23 17.91 16.25
C SER A 414 -11.47 18.96 17.34
N ASN A 415 -10.39 19.54 17.88
CA ASN A 415 -10.42 20.59 18.89
C ASN A 415 -10.44 22.02 18.30
N GLY A 416 -10.62 22.17 16.99
CA GLY A 416 -10.60 23.45 16.27
C GLY A 416 -9.21 24.07 16.14
N ARG A 417 -8.13 23.37 16.55
CA ARG A 417 -6.77 23.86 16.30
C ARG A 417 -6.43 23.67 14.84
N GLN A 418 -6.05 24.77 14.21
CA GLN A 418 -5.58 24.78 12.83
C GLN A 418 -4.04 24.83 12.81
N LEU A 419 -3.43 23.83 12.21
CA LEU A 419 -2.03 23.87 11.80
C LEU A 419 -2.00 24.34 10.35
N LYS A 420 -1.41 25.51 10.07
CA LYS A 420 -1.31 26.05 8.71
C LYS A 420 0.15 26.28 8.34
N VAL A 421 0.57 25.69 7.24
CA VAL A 421 1.88 25.87 6.63
C VAL A 421 1.69 26.48 5.24
N ASN A 422 2.50 27.47 4.89
CA ASN A 422 2.50 28.07 3.56
C ASN A 422 3.87 27.82 2.93
N TYR A 423 3.86 27.22 1.75
CA TYR A 423 5.06 26.86 0.97
C TYR A 423 5.35 27.90 -0.11
N TRP A 424 4.87 29.13 0.09
CA TRP A 424 5.05 30.21 -0.85
C TRP A 424 6.48 30.75 -0.75
N GLU A 425 7.39 30.13 -1.50
CA GLU A 425 8.79 30.54 -1.62
C GLU A 425 8.91 31.74 -2.56
N LEU A 426 9.42 32.86 -2.03
CA LEU A 426 9.55 34.10 -2.78
C LEU A 426 10.50 33.94 -3.97
N ALA A 427 11.62 33.22 -3.78
CA ALA A 427 12.61 32.97 -4.81
C ALA A 427 12.01 32.26 -6.03
N GLN A 428 11.05 31.36 -5.82
CA GLN A 428 10.41 30.65 -6.92
C GLN A 428 9.42 31.54 -7.67
N ILE A 429 8.73 32.46 -7.00
CA ILE A 429 7.89 33.47 -7.65
C ILE A 429 8.76 34.43 -8.48
N GLU A 430 9.91 34.83 -7.94
CA GLU A 430 10.89 35.64 -8.66
C GLU A 430 11.42 34.91 -9.90
N GLU A 431 11.74 33.62 -9.79
CA GLU A 431 12.15 32.80 -10.93
C GLU A 431 11.05 32.65 -11.99
N ASP A 432 9.80 32.36 -11.56
CA ASP A 432 8.64 32.31 -12.44
C ASP A 432 8.45 33.65 -13.18
N PHE A 433 8.70 34.75 -12.48
CA PHE A 433 8.62 36.10 -13.01
C PHE A 433 9.70 36.37 -14.06
N GLU A 434 10.96 36.06 -13.75
CA GLU A 434 12.08 36.20 -14.70
C GLU A 434 11.87 35.34 -15.95
N ASN A 435 11.41 34.10 -15.77
CA ASN A 435 11.09 33.18 -16.86
C ASN A 435 9.98 33.73 -17.76
N PHE A 436 8.95 34.33 -17.16
CA PHE A 436 7.87 34.97 -17.88
C PHE A 436 8.34 36.19 -18.68
N GLU A 437 9.06 37.13 -18.05
CA GLU A 437 9.59 38.30 -18.73
C GLU A 437 10.53 37.92 -19.88
N ARG A 438 11.32 36.85 -19.71
CA ARG A 438 12.17 36.31 -20.77
C ARG A 438 11.32 35.78 -21.94
N LYS A 439 10.32 34.94 -21.66
CA LYS A 439 9.41 34.39 -22.69
C LYS A 439 8.67 35.50 -23.45
N GLN A 440 8.28 36.57 -22.75
CA GLN A 440 7.62 37.73 -23.35
C GLN A 440 8.56 38.50 -24.28
N ARG A 441 9.81 38.77 -23.85
CA ARG A 441 10.84 39.42 -24.68
C ARG A 441 11.14 38.61 -25.94
N GLU A 442 11.35 37.29 -25.81
CA GLU A 442 11.59 36.39 -26.94
C GLU A 442 10.42 36.34 -27.94
N LYS A 443 9.21 36.55 -27.44
CA LYS A 443 8.02 36.63 -28.28
C LYS A 443 8.01 37.95 -29.03
N ASP A 444 8.15 39.08 -28.34
CA ASP A 444 8.16 40.42 -28.96
C ASP A 444 9.26 40.53 -30.03
N ASP A 445 10.44 39.96 -29.77
CA ASP A 445 11.53 39.87 -30.74
C ASP A 445 11.19 39.03 -31.97
N ARG A 446 10.42 37.94 -31.80
CA ARG A 446 9.94 37.13 -32.94
C ARG A 446 8.94 37.90 -33.79
N TRP A 447 8.04 38.64 -33.17
CA TRP A 447 7.07 39.49 -33.87
C TRP A 447 7.72 40.66 -34.59
N ALA A 448 8.76 41.26 -34.01
CA ALA A 448 9.52 42.33 -34.66
C ALA A 448 10.27 41.86 -35.92
N ARG A 449 10.48 40.56 -36.08
CA ARG A 449 11.17 39.96 -37.25
C ARG A 449 10.24 39.51 -38.36
N THR A 450 8.93 39.38 -38.10
CA THR A 450 7.89 39.03 -39.08
C THR A 450 7.20 40.28 -39.60
#